data_AF-A0A7V1JLF5-F1
#
_entry.id   AF-A0A7V1JLF5-F1
#
_cell.length_a   1.000
_cell.length_b   1.000
_cell.length_c   1.000
_cell.angle_alpha   90.00
_cell.angle_beta   90.00
_cell.angle_gamma   90.00
#
_symmetry.space_group_name_H-M   'P 1'
#
loop_
_entity.id
_entity.type
_entity.pdbx_description
1 polymer ?
#
loop_
_entity_poly.entity_id
_entity_poly.type
_entity_poly.pdbx_seq_one_letter_code
_entity_poly.pdbx_strand_id
1 'polypeptide(L)' 'MRNVLVLGAGLVAKPLVRYLLDQPGYHVTVASRTVGKAQMVIGGRPNG' A
#
# COMPACT_ATOMS: atom_id res chain seq x y z
N MET A 1 -9.98 13.33 -1.67
CA MET A 1 -8.93 12.31 -1.83
C MET A 1 -7.96 12.44 -0.67
N ARG A 2 -7.59 11.34 -0.01
CA ARG A 2 -6.67 11.31 1.13
C ARG A 2 -5.45 10.49 0.74
N ASN A 3 -4.26 11.06 0.89
CA ASN A 3 -3.00 10.42 0.53
C ASN A 3 -2.38 9.78 1.78
N VAL A 4 -1.99 8.52 1.67
CA VAL A 4 -1.40 7.75 2.79
C VAL A 4 -0.05 7.20 2.36
N LEU A 5 1.00 7.52 3.11
CA LEU A 5 2.32 6.93 2.94
C LEU A 5 2.54 5.83 3.98
N VAL A 6 2.86 4.62 3.53
CA VAL A 6 3.24 3.49 4.38
C VAL A 6 4.72 3.19 4.19
N LEU A 7 5.49 3.33 5.27
CA LEU A 7 6.92 3.03 5.28
C LEU A 7 7.15 1.59 5.74
N GLY A 8 7.38 0.70 4.78
CA GLY A 8 7.60 -0.72 5.01
C GLY A 8 6.60 -1.62 4.30
N ALA A 9 7.08 -2.75 3.78
CA ALA A 9 6.30 -3.75 3.05
C ALA A 9 6.40 -5.13 3.75
N GLY A 10 6.23 -5.12 5.09
CA GLY A 10 6.27 -6.30 5.94
C GLY A 10 4.92 -6.97 6.11
N LEU A 11 4.88 -8.05 6.91
CA LEU A 11 3.67 -8.84 7.16
C LEU A 11 2.54 -8.02 7.80
N VAL A 12 2.88 -7.05 8.64
CA VAL A 12 1.89 -6.15 9.29
C VAL A 12 1.35 -5.09 8.31
N ALA A 13 2.20 -4.60 7.41
CA ALA A 13 1.79 -3.60 6.42
C ALA A 13 0.78 -4.16 5.41
N LYS A 14 0.93 -5.44 5.02
CA LYS A 14 0.08 -6.08 4.01
C LYS A 14 -1.43 -6.03 4.30
N PRO A 15 -1.96 -6.46 5.47
CA PRO A 15 -3.39 -6.38 5.75
C PRO A 15 -3.88 -4.93 5.84
N LEU A 16 -3.10 -4.03 6.44
CA LEU A 16 -3.44 -2.61 6.53
C LEU A 16 -3.56 -1.95 5.14
N VAL A 17 -2.56 -2.15 4.28
CA VAL A 17 -2.53 -1.57 2.93
C VAL A 17 -3.70 -2.09 2.10
N ARG A 18 -4.01 -3.39 2.19
CA ARG A 18 -5.18 -3.96 1.50
C ARG A 18 -6.48 -3.33 1.96
N TYR A 19 -6.68 -3.21 3.28
CA TYR A 19 -7.86 -2.56 3.82
C TYR A 19 -8.00 -1.12 3.31
N LEU A 20 -6.92 -0.32 3.35
CA LEU A 20 -6.93 1.06 2.87
C LEU A 20 -7.22 1.18 1.37
N LEU A 21 -6.66 0.28 0.56
CA LEU A 21 -6.90 0.26 -0.89
C LEU A 21 -8.34 -0.16 -1.25
N ASP A 22 -9.01 -0.90 -0.38
CA ASP A 22 -10.42 -1.27 -0.58
C ASP A 22 -11.39 -0.17 -0.09
N GLN A 23 -10.89 0.87 0.60
CA GLN A 23 -11.71 2.02 1.03
C GLN A 23 -11.79 3.11 -0.04
N PRO A 24 -12.97 3.69 -0.30
CA PRO A 24 -13.11 4.78 -1.26
C PRO A 24 -12.39 6.05 -0.78
N GLY A 25 -11.79 6.77 -1.74
CA GLY A 25 -11.20 8.08 -1.50
C GLY A 25 -9.78 8.07 -0.92
N TYR A 26 -9.17 6.90 -0.72
CA TYR A 26 -7.75 6.75 -0.36
C TYR A 26 -6.87 6.46 -1.56
N HIS A 27 -5.70 7.09 -1.57
CA HIS A 27 -4.59 6.78 -2.47
C HIS A 27 -3.38 6.43 -1.60
N VAL A 28 -2.84 5.22 -1.76
CA VAL A 28 -1.83 4.67 -0.87
C VAL A 28 -0.49 4.58 -1.60
N THR A 29 0.58 5.05 -0.99
CA THR A 29 1.94 4.85 -1.49
C THR A 29 2.70 3.98 -0.49
N VAL A 30 3.24 2.85 -0.94
CA VAL A 30 4.09 1.99 -0.09
C VAL A 30 5.55 2.22 -0.46
N ALA A 31 6.33 2.78 0.46
CA ALA A 31 7.77 2.90 0.30
C ALA A 31 8.50 1.76 1.01
N SER A 32 9.44 1.13 0.32
CA SER A 32 10.32 0.12 0.90
C SER A 32 11.67 0.12 0.21
N ARG A 33 12.72 -0.21 0.95
CA ARG A 33 14.07 -0.39 0.40
C ARG A 33 14.12 -1.48 -0.69
N THR A 34 13.20 -2.45 -0.65
CA THR A 34 13.03 -3.46 -1.70
C THR A 34 11.74 -3.20 -2.45
N VAL A 35 11.83 -2.60 -3.64
CA VAL A 35 10.66 -2.21 -4.45
C VAL A 35 9.71 -3.37 -4.76
N GLY A 36 10.25 -4.57 -5.03
CA GLY A 36 9.44 -5.76 -5.28
C GLY A 36 8.52 -6.14 -4.12
N LYS A 37 8.93 -5.87 -2.86
CA LYS A 37 8.05 -6.09 -1.70
C LYS A 37 6.89 -5.11 -1.67
N ALA A 38 7.14 -3.83 -2.01
CA ALA A 38 6.07 -2.84 -2.11
C ALA A 38 5.09 -3.20 -3.22
N GLN A 39 5.59 -3.58 -4.40
CA GLN A 39 4.76 -4.03 -5.54
C GLN A 39 3.90 -5.24 -5.19
N MET A 40 4.44 -6.24 -4.47
CA MET A 40 3.67 -7.39 -3.99
C MET A 40 2.56 -7.02 -2.98
N VAL A 41 2.78 -5.98 -2.16
CA VAL A 41 1.79 -5.50 -1.20
C VAL A 41 0.66 -4.73 -1.90
N ILE A 42 1.01 -3.84 -2.84
CA ILE A 42 0.05 -3.09 -3.67
C ILE A 42 -0.80 -4.04 -4.53
N GLY A 43 -0.14 -5.00 -5.19
CA GLY A 43 -0.81 -6.02 -6.00
C GLY A 43 -1.52 -5.46 -7.24
N GLY A 44 -0.99 -4.38 -7.83
CA GLY A 44 -1.50 -3.78 -9.07
C GLY A 44 -2.84 -3.05 -8.95
N ARG A 45 -3.28 -2.72 -7.74
CA ARG A 45 -4.51 -1.95 -7.52
C ARG A 45 -4.34 -0.50 -8.04
N PRO A 46 -5.36 0.08 -8.69
CA PRO A 46 -5.24 1.37 -9.38
C PRO A 46 -5.02 2.58 -8.44
N ASN A 47 -5.28 2.41 -7.15
CA ASN A 47 -5.14 3.44 -6.12
C ASN A 47 -3.91 3.22 -5.21
N GLY A 48 -2.94 2.39 -5.66
CA GLY A 48 -1.77 1.97 -4.90
C GLY A 48 -0.46 2.01 -5.68
#